data_AF-A0A7C7QC94-F1
#
_entry.id   AF-A0A7C7QC94-F1
#
_cell.length_a   1.000
_cell.length_b   1.000
_cell.length_c   1.000
_cell.angle_alpha   90.00
_cell.angle_beta   90.00
_cell.angle_gamma   90.00
#
_symmetry.space_group_name_H-M   'P 1'
#
loop_
_entity.id
_entity.type
_entity.pdbx_description
1 polymer ?
#
loop_
_entity_poly.entity_id
_entity_poly.type
_entity_poly.pdbx_seq_one_letter_code
_entity_poly.pdbx_strand_id
1 'polypeptide(L)'
;MVEINEDRLVKVAVVGEVSSPVMRYPYRVSARGEPMVLPGVGGIRYNLRVGDPAVGWMADHVEPGVSIKNSDGNANMALNVLSCIGNEAVVVSGDAKGSKGVVVGKHGGIEHVLVDFQPDTLEKLVIGDKVMVKAYGVGLRILNQPEVRVMNLDPRVLRLMDIKLVDGYMEVPVTHLVPASVMGSGLGA
;
A
#
# COMPACT_ATOMS: atom_id res chain seq x y z
N MET A 1 14.94 -1.60 23.53
CA MET A 1 13.94 -0.97 22.64
C MET A 1 14.58 -0.84 21.26
N VAL A 2 13.82 -0.93 20.17
CA VAL A 2 14.35 -0.68 18.82
C VAL A 2 14.68 0.80 18.69
N GLU A 3 15.95 1.13 18.47
CA GLU A 3 16.40 2.52 18.32
C GLU A 3 16.38 2.88 16.83
N ILE A 4 15.77 4.01 16.49
CA ILE A 4 15.60 4.44 15.09
C ILE A 4 15.98 5.90 14.90
N ASN A 5 16.38 6.25 13.69
CA ASN A 5 16.71 7.62 13.26
C ASN A 5 15.48 8.47 12.89
N GLU A 6 14.36 8.30 13.60
CA GLU A 6 13.07 8.95 13.24
C GLU A 6 13.17 10.48 13.20
N ASP A 7 13.94 11.07 14.11
CA ASP A 7 14.24 12.50 14.21
C ASP A 7 14.96 13.08 12.98
N ARG A 8 15.60 12.22 12.17
CA ARG A 8 16.33 12.61 10.96
C ARG A 8 15.54 12.38 9.68
N LEU A 9 14.34 11.82 9.77
CA LEU A 9 13.51 11.54 8.60
C LEU A 9 12.75 12.79 8.16
N VAL A 10 12.64 12.95 6.84
CA VAL A 10 11.88 14.05 6.24
C VAL A 10 10.50 13.55 5.87
N LYS A 11 9.49 14.35 6.21
CA LYS A 11 8.11 14.15 5.78
C LYS A 11 7.84 15.05 4.58
N VAL A 12 7.23 14.49 3.54
CA VAL A 12 6.94 15.21 2.30
C VAL A 12 5.52 14.94 1.84
N ALA A 13 4.90 15.94 1.24
CA ALA A 13 3.57 15.82 0.65
C ALA A 13 3.70 15.21 -0.75
N VAL A 14 3.02 14.09 -0.99
CA VAL A 14 2.85 13.49 -2.32
C VAL A 14 1.36 13.34 -2.60
N VAL A 15 0.96 13.58 -3.84
CA VAL A 15 -0.45 13.61 -4.23
C VAL A 15 -0.73 12.57 -5.32
N GLY A 16 -1.85 11.89 -5.18
CA GLY A 16 -2.48 11.11 -6.23
C GLY A 16 -3.96 11.49 -6.36
N GLU A 17 -4.63 10.90 -7.33
CA GLU A 17 -6.07 10.94 -7.51
C GLU A 17 -6.62 9.51 -7.45
N VAL A 18 -7.85 9.35 -6.97
CA VAL A 18 -8.56 8.07 -6.98
C VAL A 18 -8.60 7.54 -8.41
N SER A 19 -7.95 6.41 -8.66
CA SER A 19 -7.83 5.86 -9.99
C SER A 19 -9.07 5.08 -10.38
N SER A 20 -9.47 5.14 -11.65
CA SER A 20 -10.53 4.27 -12.18
C SER A 20 -10.07 2.80 -12.12
N PRO A 21 -10.99 1.81 -11.98
CA PRO A 21 -10.69 0.45 -12.39
C PRO A 21 -10.18 0.42 -13.83
N VAL A 22 -9.19 -0.42 -14.11
CA VAL A 22 -8.63 -0.55 -15.47
C VAL A 22 -8.67 -1.99 -15.96
N MET A 23 -9.04 -2.16 -17.22
CA MET A 23 -9.01 -3.43 -17.93
C MET A 23 -8.41 -3.21 -19.31
N ARG A 24 -7.28 -3.86 -19.60
CA ARG A 24 -6.68 -3.83 -20.95
C ARG A 24 -7.46 -4.73 -21.92
N TYR A 25 -7.98 -5.83 -21.40
CA TYR A 25 -8.81 -6.81 -22.11
C TYR A 25 -9.93 -7.28 -21.16
N PRO A 26 -11.09 -7.71 -21.69
CA PRO A 26 -12.20 -8.18 -20.86
C PRO A 26 -11.90 -9.53 -20.16
N TYR A 27 -10.97 -10.32 -20.72
CA TYR A 27 -10.63 -11.65 -20.21
C TYR A 27 -9.30 -11.66 -19.45
N ARG A 28 -9.29 -12.38 -18.33
CA ARG A 28 -8.11 -12.91 -17.64
C ARG A 28 -7.95 -14.38 -17.99
N VAL A 29 -6.72 -14.89 -17.97
CA VAL A 29 -6.44 -16.30 -18.27
C VAL A 29 -6.08 -17.00 -16.97
N SER A 30 -6.83 -18.04 -16.60
CA SER A 30 -6.57 -18.83 -15.41
C SER A 30 -5.27 -19.63 -15.55
N ALA A 31 -4.77 -20.19 -14.45
CA ALA A 31 -3.61 -21.11 -14.49
C ALA A 31 -3.87 -22.39 -15.33
N ARG A 32 -5.13 -22.68 -15.68
CA ARG A 32 -5.53 -23.80 -16.55
C ARG A 32 -5.76 -23.39 -18.01
N GLY A 33 -5.54 -22.11 -18.35
CA GLY A 33 -5.77 -21.58 -19.69
C GLY A 33 -7.22 -21.20 -19.98
N GLU A 34 -8.07 -21.09 -18.95
CA GLU A 34 -9.49 -20.76 -19.13
C GLU A 34 -9.70 -19.23 -19.11
N PRO A 35 -10.47 -18.66 -20.04
CA PRO A 35 -10.80 -17.24 -20.02
C PRO A 35 -11.85 -16.93 -18.95
N MET A 36 -11.60 -15.89 -18.15
CA MET A 36 -12.48 -15.45 -17.06
C MET A 36 -12.74 -13.94 -17.18
N VAL A 37 -13.96 -13.49 -16.89
CA VAL A 37 -14.30 -12.06 -16.79
C VAL A 37 -14.43 -11.73 -15.31
N LEU A 38 -13.45 -10.99 -14.78
CA LEU A 38 -13.31 -10.72 -13.35
C LEU A 38 -12.96 -9.25 -13.11
N PRO A 39 -13.43 -8.64 -11.99
CA PRO A 39 -12.88 -7.39 -11.48
C PRO A 39 -11.38 -7.53 -11.20
N GLY A 40 -10.63 -6.42 -11.28
CA GLY A 40 -9.21 -6.44 -10.93
C GLY A 40 -8.66 -5.20 -10.25
N VAL A 41 -7.61 -4.61 -10.79
CA VAL A 41 -6.92 -3.45 -10.21
C VAL A 41 -7.70 -2.13 -10.37
N GLY A 42 -7.38 -1.15 -9.53
CA GLY A 42 -7.91 0.22 -9.58
C GLY A 42 -9.32 0.39 -9.01
N GLY A 43 -9.68 1.63 -8.70
CA GLY A 43 -11.01 2.00 -8.24
C GLY A 43 -11.18 2.08 -6.72
N ILE A 44 -12.44 2.17 -6.34
CA ILE A 44 -12.92 2.09 -4.96
C ILE A 44 -13.55 0.71 -4.78
N ARG A 45 -13.05 -0.08 -3.82
CA ARG A 45 -13.66 -1.35 -3.42
C ARG A 45 -14.49 -1.14 -2.17
N TYR A 46 -15.81 -1.29 -2.34
CA TYR A 46 -16.78 -1.10 -1.25
C TYR A 46 -16.87 -2.31 -0.30
N ASN A 47 -16.43 -3.49 -0.74
CA ASN A 47 -16.60 -4.76 -0.02
C ASN A 47 -15.32 -5.58 0.14
N LEU A 48 -14.15 -4.95 -0.03
CA LEU A 48 -12.84 -5.57 0.21
C LEU A 48 -11.90 -4.54 0.85
N ARG A 49 -11.41 -4.84 2.04
CA ARG A 49 -10.57 -3.95 2.84
C ARG A 49 -9.37 -4.67 3.44
N VAL A 50 -8.44 -3.89 3.98
CA VAL A 50 -7.33 -4.44 4.77
C VAL A 50 -7.89 -5.25 5.95
N GLY A 51 -7.37 -6.46 6.14
CA GLY A 51 -7.85 -7.40 7.16
C GLY A 51 -8.78 -8.49 6.62
N ASP A 52 -9.39 -8.31 5.45
CA ASP A 52 -10.16 -9.37 4.80
C ASP A 52 -9.25 -10.48 4.23
N PRO A 53 -9.77 -11.70 4.01
CA PRO A 53 -9.00 -12.77 3.36
C PRO A 53 -8.51 -12.36 1.97
N ALA A 54 -7.24 -12.66 1.66
CA ALA A 54 -6.64 -12.38 0.36
C ALA A 54 -7.15 -13.31 -0.77
N VAL A 55 -7.80 -14.43 -0.43
CA VAL A 55 -8.29 -15.46 -1.35
C VAL A 55 -9.78 -15.73 -1.14
N GLY A 56 -10.42 -16.39 -2.12
CA GLY A 56 -11.85 -16.73 -2.06
C GLY A 56 -12.76 -15.72 -2.77
N TRP A 57 -12.19 -14.68 -3.37
CA TRP A 57 -12.91 -13.69 -4.15
C TRP A 57 -12.94 -14.07 -5.64
N MET A 58 -14.07 -13.78 -6.30
CA MET A 58 -14.19 -13.87 -7.75
C MET A 58 -13.58 -12.61 -8.39
N ALA A 59 -12.27 -12.46 -8.28
CA ALA A 59 -11.51 -11.31 -8.78
C ALA A 59 -10.06 -11.70 -9.11
N ASP A 60 -9.35 -10.84 -9.85
CA ASP A 60 -7.94 -11.02 -10.21
C ASP A 60 -7.14 -9.73 -9.95
N HIS A 61 -6.11 -9.78 -9.10
CA HIS A 61 -5.36 -8.59 -8.65
C HIS A 61 -6.25 -7.49 -8.06
N VAL A 62 -7.30 -7.87 -7.32
CA VAL A 62 -8.16 -6.90 -6.64
C VAL A 62 -7.38 -6.17 -5.55
N GLU A 63 -7.51 -4.85 -5.52
CA GLU A 63 -6.83 -3.95 -4.57
C GLU A 63 -7.82 -3.51 -3.48
N PRO A 64 -7.55 -3.70 -2.17
CA PRO A 64 -8.47 -3.31 -1.10
C PRO A 64 -8.59 -1.80 -0.94
N GLY A 65 -9.77 -1.34 -0.52
CA GLY A 65 -10.03 0.08 -0.23
C GLY A 65 -10.00 0.93 -1.50
N VAL A 66 -9.13 1.95 -1.53
CA VAL A 66 -9.05 2.95 -2.59
C VAL A 66 -7.69 2.93 -3.25
N SER A 67 -7.66 2.72 -4.56
CA SER A 67 -6.45 2.86 -5.36
C SER A 67 -6.26 4.31 -5.78
N ILE A 68 -5.06 4.85 -5.59
CA ILE A 68 -4.68 6.19 -6.05
C ILE A 68 -3.46 6.15 -6.96
N LYS A 69 -3.41 7.07 -7.92
CA LYS A 69 -2.31 7.24 -8.87
C LYS A 69 -2.12 8.72 -9.20
N ASN A 70 -0.92 9.13 -9.60
CA ASN A 70 -0.71 10.43 -10.24
C ASN A 70 -0.64 10.25 -11.77
N SER A 71 -1.23 11.18 -12.53
CA SER A 71 -1.21 11.15 -13.99
C SER A 71 0.15 11.53 -14.58
N ASP A 72 0.95 12.33 -13.87
CA ASP A 72 2.35 12.59 -14.23
C ASP A 72 3.24 11.42 -13.78
N GLY A 73 4.04 10.87 -14.70
CA GLY A 73 4.86 9.69 -14.43
C GLY A 73 5.92 9.89 -13.35
N ASN A 74 6.57 11.05 -13.31
CA ASN A 74 7.60 11.36 -12.31
C ASN A 74 6.98 11.57 -10.93
N ALA A 75 5.87 12.31 -10.87
CA ALA A 75 5.10 12.49 -9.64
C ALA A 75 4.51 11.17 -9.15
N ASN A 76 4.10 10.27 -10.06
CA ASN A 76 3.59 8.96 -9.68
C ASN A 76 4.70 8.03 -9.16
N MET A 77 5.90 8.11 -9.73
CA MET A 77 7.07 7.43 -9.18
C MET A 77 7.36 7.94 -7.77
N ALA A 78 7.34 9.26 -7.55
CA ALA A 78 7.51 9.83 -6.22
C ALA A 78 6.40 9.37 -5.24
N LEU A 79 5.14 9.32 -5.69
CA LEU A 79 4.02 8.78 -4.91
C LEU A 79 4.29 7.33 -4.48
N ASN A 80 4.71 6.44 -5.39
CA ASN A 80 4.95 5.02 -5.10
C ASN A 80 6.21 4.78 -4.26
N VAL A 81 7.28 5.55 -4.49
CA VAL A 81 8.55 5.39 -3.76
C VAL A 81 8.46 5.96 -2.35
N LEU A 82 7.87 7.15 -2.19
CA LEU A 82 7.88 7.87 -0.92
C LEU A 82 6.76 7.44 0.02
N SER A 83 5.62 6.97 -0.50
CA SER A 83 4.53 6.46 0.33
C SER A 83 4.94 5.18 1.05
N CYS A 84 4.76 5.18 2.37
CA CYS A 84 5.02 4.06 3.25
C CYS A 84 3.72 3.57 3.90
N ILE A 85 3.63 2.27 4.15
CA ILE A 85 2.49 1.66 4.88
C ILE A 85 2.37 2.34 6.24
N GLY A 86 1.16 2.78 6.60
CA GLY A 86 0.88 3.52 7.83
C GLY A 86 0.89 5.06 7.68
N ASN A 87 1.29 5.60 6.52
CA ASN A 87 1.22 7.04 6.31
C ASN A 87 -0.21 7.55 6.29
N GLU A 88 -0.43 8.75 6.85
CA GLU A 88 -1.72 9.44 6.80
C GLU A 88 -1.99 9.89 5.37
N ALA A 89 -3.19 9.55 4.87
CA ALA A 89 -3.73 10.03 3.62
C ALA A 89 -4.95 10.91 3.89
N VAL A 90 -5.08 12.03 3.19
CA VAL A 90 -6.18 12.99 3.39
C VAL A 90 -6.81 13.29 2.04
N VAL A 91 -8.12 13.15 1.94
CA VAL A 91 -8.86 13.58 0.75
C VAL A 91 -8.87 15.11 0.71
N VAL A 92 -8.45 15.72 -0.40
CA VAL A 92 -8.31 17.18 -0.53
C VAL A 92 -9.25 17.82 -1.56
N SER A 93 -10.13 17.03 -2.19
CA SER A 93 -11.21 17.47 -3.08
C SER A 93 -12.51 16.70 -2.84
N GLY A 94 -13.57 17.05 -3.57
CA GLY A 94 -14.83 16.31 -3.57
C GLY A 94 -15.61 16.39 -2.25
N ASP A 95 -16.65 15.58 -2.16
CA ASP A 95 -17.57 15.55 -1.01
C ASP A 95 -16.95 14.86 0.22
N ALA A 96 -15.93 14.03 0.00
CA ALA A 96 -15.13 13.39 1.03
C ALA A 96 -13.98 14.27 1.56
N LYS A 97 -13.84 15.53 1.11
CA LYS A 97 -12.73 16.40 1.50
C LYS A 97 -12.58 16.50 3.03
N GLY A 98 -11.35 16.30 3.50
CA GLY A 98 -11.00 16.32 4.91
C GLY A 98 -11.04 14.94 5.57
N SER A 99 -11.67 13.93 4.94
CA SER A 99 -11.60 12.56 5.42
C SER A 99 -10.16 12.06 5.44
N LYS A 100 -9.83 11.33 6.50
CA LYS A 100 -8.51 10.75 6.73
C LYS A 100 -8.55 9.24 6.52
N GLY A 101 -7.50 8.74 5.90
CA GLY A 101 -7.24 7.32 5.69
C GLY A 101 -5.78 7.00 5.96
N VAL A 102 -5.41 5.76 5.67
CA VAL A 102 -4.06 5.23 5.91
C VAL A 102 -3.59 4.46 4.68
N VAL A 103 -2.35 4.67 4.28
CA VAL A 103 -1.72 3.84 3.23
C VAL A 103 -1.57 2.40 3.74
N VAL A 104 -2.13 1.44 3.03
CA VAL A 104 -2.11 0.01 3.39
C VAL A 104 -1.21 -0.84 2.48
N GLY A 105 -0.81 -0.30 1.33
CA GLY A 105 0.05 -1.02 0.40
C GLY A 105 0.33 -0.22 -0.87
N LYS A 106 1.06 -0.84 -1.79
CA LYS A 106 1.35 -0.33 -3.13
C LYS A 106 1.51 -1.48 -4.12
N HIS A 107 1.19 -1.23 -5.37
CA HIS A 107 1.18 -2.24 -6.43
C HIS A 107 1.93 -1.73 -7.66
N GLY A 108 3.13 -2.29 -7.87
CA GLY A 108 3.98 -1.98 -9.02
C GLY A 108 3.43 -2.50 -10.35
N GLY A 109 3.94 -1.97 -11.45
CA GLY A 109 3.46 -2.24 -12.81
C GLY A 109 2.29 -1.34 -13.19
N ILE A 110 1.22 -1.32 -12.40
CA ILE A 110 0.16 -0.29 -12.54
C ILE A 110 0.50 1.00 -11.78
N GLU A 111 1.42 0.91 -10.81
CA GLU A 111 1.95 2.01 -10.01
C GLU A 111 0.86 2.70 -9.17
N HIS A 112 0.08 1.89 -8.44
CA HIS A 112 -0.94 2.35 -7.50
C HIS A 112 -0.43 2.36 -6.06
N VAL A 113 -0.85 3.38 -5.30
CA VAL A 113 -0.82 3.36 -3.83
C VAL A 113 -2.22 3.03 -3.32
N LEU A 114 -2.31 2.18 -2.30
CA LEU A 114 -3.58 1.69 -1.76
C LEU A 114 -3.85 2.37 -0.42
N VAL A 115 -5.05 2.93 -0.27
CA VAL A 115 -5.46 3.69 0.91
C VAL A 115 -6.75 3.12 1.47
N ASP A 116 -6.76 2.84 2.77
CA ASP A 116 -7.97 2.48 3.49
C ASP A 116 -8.58 3.72 4.15
N PHE A 117 -9.87 3.94 3.88
CA PHE A 117 -10.69 4.97 4.51
C PHE A 117 -11.86 4.32 5.27
N GLN A 118 -12.51 5.08 6.14
CA GLN A 118 -13.74 4.60 6.79
C GLN A 118 -14.86 4.37 5.76
N PRO A 119 -15.79 3.41 5.99
CA PRO A 119 -16.83 3.06 5.02
C PRO A 119 -17.67 4.26 4.55
N ASP A 120 -18.02 5.17 5.46
CA ASP A 120 -18.79 6.38 5.17
C ASP A 120 -18.04 7.37 4.25
N THR A 121 -16.71 7.29 4.21
CA THR A 121 -15.88 8.04 3.27
C THR A 121 -15.89 7.39 1.90
N LEU A 122 -15.90 6.05 1.81
CA LEU A 122 -15.95 5.33 0.53
C LEU A 122 -17.19 5.71 -0.28
N GLU A 123 -18.34 5.86 0.39
CA GLU A 123 -19.62 6.28 -0.23
C GLU A 123 -19.62 7.71 -0.77
N LYS A 124 -18.66 8.55 -0.36
CA LYS A 124 -18.55 9.96 -0.78
C LYS A 124 -17.44 10.20 -1.79
N LEU A 125 -16.54 9.23 -1.95
CA LEU A 125 -15.41 9.33 -2.87
C LEU A 125 -15.89 9.12 -4.30
N VAL A 126 -15.30 9.89 -5.22
CA VAL A 126 -15.46 9.66 -6.65
C VAL A 126 -14.10 9.45 -7.32
N ILE A 127 -14.13 8.78 -8.48
CA ILE A 127 -12.93 8.65 -9.32
C ILE A 127 -12.42 10.06 -9.68
N GLY A 128 -11.11 10.27 -9.56
CA GLY A 128 -10.46 11.57 -9.77
C GLY A 128 -10.34 12.44 -8.51
N ASP A 129 -10.94 12.05 -7.38
CA ASP A 129 -10.73 12.79 -6.13
C ASP A 129 -9.26 12.78 -5.71
N LYS A 130 -8.73 13.94 -5.34
CA LYS A 130 -7.34 14.11 -4.96
C LYS A 130 -7.13 13.64 -3.52
N VAL A 131 -6.09 12.84 -3.34
CA VAL A 131 -5.64 12.33 -2.04
C VAL A 131 -4.21 12.76 -1.81
N MET A 132 -3.98 13.49 -0.72
CA MET A 132 -2.67 13.93 -0.26
C MET A 132 -2.14 12.93 0.76
N VAL A 133 -1.02 12.29 0.48
CA VAL A 133 -0.31 11.43 1.42
C VAL A 133 0.80 12.22 2.08
N LYS A 134 0.85 12.19 3.41
CA LYS A 134 1.97 12.70 4.20
C LYS A 134 3.06 11.64 4.26
N ALA A 135 3.79 11.47 3.16
CA ALA A 135 4.82 10.46 2.98
C ALA A 135 5.93 10.60 4.02
N TYR A 136 6.20 9.51 4.74
CA TYR A 136 7.16 9.48 5.86
C TYR A 136 7.64 8.06 6.15
N GLY A 137 8.96 7.83 6.15
CA GLY A 137 9.54 6.53 6.47
C GLY A 137 10.71 6.11 5.56
N VAL A 138 10.82 6.68 4.36
CA VAL A 138 11.99 6.46 3.50
C VAL A 138 13.26 6.97 4.18
N GLY A 139 14.29 6.12 4.25
CA GLY A 139 15.53 6.41 4.97
C GLY A 139 15.55 5.95 6.44
N LEU A 140 14.48 5.32 6.92
CA LEU A 140 14.42 4.71 8.25
C LEU A 140 15.51 3.65 8.41
N ARG A 141 16.17 3.65 9.57
CA ARG A 141 17.23 2.71 9.96
C ARG A 141 17.05 2.32 11.41
N ILE A 142 17.36 1.07 11.71
CA ILE A 142 17.51 0.58 13.07
C ILE A 142 18.97 0.76 13.48
N LEU A 143 19.21 1.58 14.51
CA LEU A 143 20.55 2.03 14.89
C LEU A 143 21.32 0.97 15.66
N ASN A 144 20.61 0.19 16.48
CA ASN A 144 21.18 -0.87 17.30
C ASN A 144 21.22 -2.25 16.61
N GLN A 145 20.84 -2.32 15.32
CA GLN A 145 20.90 -3.49 14.44
C GLN A 145 21.21 -3.04 12.99
N PRO A 146 22.39 -2.45 12.73
CA PRO A 146 22.69 -1.71 11.50
C PRO A 146 22.70 -2.56 10.21
N GLU A 147 22.84 -3.88 10.34
CA GLU A 147 22.74 -4.87 9.28
C GLU A 147 21.29 -5.13 8.84
N VAL A 148 20.31 -4.89 9.72
CA VAL A 148 18.89 -5.04 9.42
C VAL A 148 18.40 -3.79 8.66
N ARG A 149 17.93 -4.01 7.43
CA ARG A 149 17.35 -2.95 6.60
C ARG A 149 15.84 -2.94 6.75
N VAL A 150 15.29 -1.74 6.94
CA VAL A 150 13.85 -1.49 6.99
C VAL A 150 13.46 -0.51 5.89
N MET A 151 12.30 -0.70 5.28
CA MET A 151 11.81 0.13 4.18
C MET A 151 10.29 0.05 4.05
N ASN A 152 9.69 1.03 3.38
CA ASN A 152 8.26 1.07 3.03
C ASN A 152 7.26 1.09 4.21
N LEU A 153 7.69 1.52 5.41
CA LEU A 153 6.85 1.57 6.60
C LEU A 153 7.00 2.90 7.35
N ASP A 154 5.87 3.46 7.81
CA ASP A 154 5.82 4.60 8.73
C ASP A 154 6.50 4.18 10.05
N PRO A 155 7.39 5.00 10.64
CA PRO A 155 8.07 4.65 11.90
C PRO A 155 7.13 4.21 13.03
N ARG A 156 5.89 4.72 13.04
CA ARG A 156 4.87 4.30 14.01
C ARG A 156 4.45 2.85 13.82
N VAL A 157 4.39 2.36 12.59
CA VAL A 157 4.06 0.95 12.31
C VAL A 157 5.14 0.04 12.89
N LEU A 158 6.43 0.37 12.74
CA LEU A 158 7.53 -0.40 13.33
C LEU A 158 7.35 -0.59 14.84
N ARG A 159 6.93 0.47 15.53
CA ARG A 159 6.71 0.46 16.98
C ARG A 159 5.50 -0.38 17.40
N LEU A 160 4.55 -0.61 16.49
CA LEU A 160 3.34 -1.41 16.73
C LEU A 160 3.53 -2.91 16.42
N MET A 161 4.61 -3.30 15.74
CA MET A 161 4.86 -4.67 15.29
C MET A 161 5.35 -5.65 16.38
N ASP A 162 5.34 -5.29 17.68
CA ASP A 162 5.84 -6.11 18.79
C ASP A 162 7.22 -6.77 18.52
N ILE A 163 8.13 -6.02 17.90
CA ILE A 163 9.48 -6.50 17.58
C ILE A 163 10.31 -6.60 18.86
N LYS A 164 10.95 -7.77 19.08
CA LYS A 164 11.79 -8.03 20.26
C LYS A 164 13.25 -8.17 19.86
N LEU A 165 14.13 -7.73 20.76
CA LEU A 165 15.56 -7.96 20.65
C LEU A 165 15.94 -8.99 21.70
N VAL A 166 16.34 -10.18 21.26
CA VAL A 166 16.65 -11.34 22.13
C VAL A 166 18.00 -11.89 21.69
N ASP A 167 18.96 -11.95 22.61
CA ASP A 167 20.31 -12.50 22.37
C ASP A 167 21.03 -11.94 21.12
N GLY A 168 20.82 -10.65 20.84
CA GLY A 168 21.39 -9.96 19.67
C GLY A 168 20.61 -10.16 18.36
N TYR A 169 19.55 -10.97 18.36
CA TYR A 169 18.65 -11.18 17.22
C TYR A 169 17.38 -10.33 17.33
N MET A 170 16.77 -10.09 16.17
CA MET A 170 15.47 -9.44 16.06
C MET A 170 14.38 -10.48 15.81
N GLU A 171 13.45 -10.62 16.75
CA GLU A 171 12.25 -11.44 16.59
C GLU A 171 11.11 -10.57 16.06
N VAL A 172 10.54 -10.96 14.93
CA VAL A 172 9.42 -10.25 14.28
C VAL A 172 8.22 -11.20 14.18
N PRO A 173 7.05 -10.85 14.73
CA PRO A 173 5.88 -11.70 14.64
C PRO A 173 5.37 -11.75 13.21
N VAL A 174 5.13 -12.97 12.73
CA VAL A 174 4.56 -13.25 11.41
C VAL A 174 3.48 -14.31 11.53
N THR A 175 2.51 -14.29 10.62
CA THR A 175 1.47 -15.33 10.59
C THR A 175 1.96 -16.59 9.86
N HIS A 176 2.86 -16.44 8.88
CA HIS A 176 3.33 -17.53 8.02
C HIS A 176 4.79 -17.31 7.62
N LEU A 177 5.48 -18.42 7.32
CA LEU A 177 6.79 -18.43 6.66
C LEU A 177 6.59 -18.86 5.20
N VAL A 178 7.04 -18.04 4.26
CA VAL A 178 6.82 -18.25 2.82
C VAL A 178 8.11 -18.69 2.14
N PRO A 179 8.17 -19.88 1.50
CA PRO A 179 9.36 -20.34 0.79
C PRO A 179 9.73 -19.44 -0.40
N ALA A 180 11.02 -19.31 -0.70
CA ALA A 180 11.48 -18.51 -1.84
C ALA A 180 10.90 -18.99 -3.19
N SER A 181 10.68 -20.31 -3.35
CA SER A 181 10.22 -20.92 -4.59
C SER A 181 8.79 -20.55 -5.00
N VAL A 182 7.98 -19.97 -4.10
CA VAL A 182 6.61 -19.53 -4.44
C VAL A 182 6.54 -18.05 -4.82
N MET A 183 7.65 -17.31 -4.70
CA MET A 183 7.74 -15.92 -5.13
C MET A 183 7.82 -15.86 -6.66
N GLY A 184 6.99 -15.03 -7.29
CA GLY A 184 6.82 -15.01 -8.76
C GLY A 184 6.99 -13.60 -9.35
N SER A 185 5.91 -13.10 -9.96
CA SER A 185 5.90 -11.79 -10.64
C SER A 185 6.41 -10.66 -9.72
N GLY A 186 7.32 -9.83 -10.25
CA GLY A 186 7.96 -8.72 -9.52
C GLY A 186 9.41 -8.97 -9.11
N LEU A 187 9.92 -10.20 -9.21
CA LEU A 187 11.34 -10.48 -8.99
C LEU A 187 12.22 -9.76 -10.04
N GLY A 188 13.28 -9.09 -9.56
CA GLY A 188 14.22 -8.34 -10.39
C GLY A 188 13.87 -6.87 -10.64
N ALA A 189 12.79 -6.37 -10.02
CA ALA A 189 12.42 -4.96 -10.00
C ALA A 189 13.36 -4.10 -9.14
#